data_AF-A0A842PEK8-F1
#
_entry.id   AF-A0A842PEK8-F1
#
_cell.length_a   1.000
_cell.length_b   1.000
_cell.length_c   1.000
_cell.angle_alpha   90.00
_cell.angle_beta   90.00
_cell.angle_gamma   90.00
#
_symmetry.space_group_name_H-M   'P 1'
#
loop_
_entity.id
_entity.type
_entity.pdbx_description
1 polymer ?
#
loop_
_entity_poly.entity_id
_entity_poly.type
_entity_poly.pdbx_seq_one_letter_code
_entity_poly.pdbx_strand_id
1 'polypeptide(L)' 'MTSYAAQVNTIHKKFTNAMKKAKTKQALNKAYSTHKKDHERLLKKHLAEEIRDIKKAKAKLD' A
#
# COMPACT_ATOMS: atom_id res chain seq x y z
N MET A 1 14.09 1.03 -8.08
CA MET A 1 13.20 0.91 -6.90
C MET A 1 11.83 1.45 -7.27
N THR A 2 10.75 0.73 -7.03
CA THR A 2 9.39 1.24 -7.27
C THR A 2 9.01 2.19 -6.13
N SER A 3 8.72 3.46 -6.43
CA SER A 3 8.35 4.45 -5.41
C SER A 3 7.06 4.05 -4.68
N TYR A 4 6.90 4.52 -3.43
CA TYR A 4 5.67 4.32 -2.66
C TYR A 4 4.44 4.77 -3.46
N ALA A 5 4.51 5.94 -4.10
CA ALA A 5 3.46 6.47 -4.95
C ALA A 5 3.11 5.55 -6.13
N ALA A 6 4.11 4.95 -6.79
CA ALA A 6 3.86 4.00 -7.88
C ALA A 6 3.16 2.72 -7.38
N GLN A 7 3.54 2.21 -6.21
CA GLN A 7 2.90 1.04 -5.60
C GLN A 7 1.46 1.34 -5.15
N VAL A 8 1.21 2.52 -4.56
CA VAL A 8 -0.15 3.00 -4.23
C VAL A 8 -1.02 3.08 -5.49
N ASN A 9 -0.51 3.66 -6.58
CA ASN A 9 -1.23 3.73 -7.84
C ASN A 9 -1.59 2.34 -8.39
N THR A 10 -0.71 1.35 -8.25
CA THR A 10 -1.02 -0.03 -8.63
C THR A 10 -2.16 -0.62 -7.80
N ILE A 11 -2.19 -0.37 -6.49
CA ILE A 11 -3.26 -0.86 -5.60
C ILE A 11 -4.61 -0.23 -5.99
N HIS A 12 -4.65 1.08 -6.24
CA HIS A 12 -5.86 1.75 -6.71
C HIS A 12 -6.34 1.22 -8.06
N LYS A 13 -5.44 1.04 -9.05
CA LYS A 13 -5.80 0.44 -10.35
C LYS A 13 -6.42 -0.95 -10.19
N LYS A 14 -5.85 -1.81 -9.34
CA LYS A 14 -6.40 -3.14 -9.04
C LYS A 14 -7.79 -3.05 -8.43
N PHE A 15 -7.99 -2.16 -7.48
CA PHE A 15 -9.28 -1.95 -6.83
C PHE A 15 -10.35 -1.44 -7.80
N THR A 16 -10.05 -0.41 -8.59
CA THR A 16 -10.98 0.10 -9.61
C THR A 16 -11.39 -1.00 -10.60
N ASN A 17 -10.44 -1.83 -11.03
CA ASN A 17 -10.74 -2.95 -11.93
C ASN A 17 -11.59 -4.03 -11.25
N ALA A 18 -11.33 -4.34 -9.98
CA ALA A 18 -12.12 -5.29 -9.21
C ALA A 18 -13.56 -4.78 -8.98
N MET A 19 -13.72 -3.49 -8.68
CA MET A 19 -15.02 -2.84 -8.56
C MET A 19 -15.81 -2.91 -9.87
N LYS A 20 -15.20 -2.54 -11.01
CA LYS A 20 -15.86 -2.58 -12.32
C LYS A 20 -16.34 -3.98 -12.73
N LYS A 21 -15.65 -5.03 -12.27
CA LYS A 21 -15.98 -6.43 -12.57
C LYS A 21 -16.97 -7.05 -11.57
N ALA A 22 -17.18 -6.43 -10.42
CA ALA A 22 -18.03 -6.98 -9.37
C ALA A 22 -19.51 -6.94 -9.79
N LYS A 23 -20.19 -8.08 -9.70
CA LYS A 23 -21.62 -8.21 -10.01
C LYS A 23 -22.51 -8.32 -8.76
N THR A 24 -21.91 -8.36 -7.57
CA THR A 24 -22.63 -8.57 -6.31
C THR A 24 -22.09 -7.65 -5.20
N LYS A 25 -22.93 -7.38 -4.20
CA LYS A 25 -22.53 -6.61 -2.99
C LYS A 25 -21.37 -7.28 -2.25
N GLN A 26 -21.39 -8.61 -2.16
CA GLN A 26 -20.30 -9.37 -1.53
C GLN A 26 -18.97 -9.20 -2.28
N ALA A 27 -18.99 -9.19 -3.61
CA ALA A 27 -17.79 -8.97 -4.42
C ALA A 27 -17.23 -7.55 -4.22
N LEU A 28 -18.10 -6.53 -4.10
CA LEU A 28 -17.69 -5.15 -3.78
C LEU A 28 -17.02 -5.07 -2.40
N ASN A 29 -17.63 -5.67 -1.37
CA ASN A 29 -17.07 -5.70 -0.03
C ASN A 29 -15.70 -6.40 0.01
N LYS A 30 -15.56 -7.50 -0.74
CA LYS A 30 -14.29 -8.23 -0.87
C LYS A 30 -13.21 -7.39 -1.58
N ALA A 31 -13.58 -6.67 -2.64
CA ALA A 31 -12.66 -5.77 -3.34
C ALA A 31 -12.13 -4.68 -2.40
N TYR A 32 -13.01 -4.05 -1.62
CA TYR A 32 -12.63 -3.04 -0.62
C TYR A 32 -11.74 -3.62 0.48
N SER A 33 -12.13 -4.76 1.07
CA SER A 33 -11.35 -5.42 2.13
C SER A 33 -9.92 -5.74 1.67
N THR A 34 -9.79 -6.25 0.44
CA THR A 34 -8.48 -6.55 -0.17
C THR A 34 -7.67 -5.28 -0.41
N HIS A 35 -8.29 -4.24 -0.97
CA HIS A 35 -7.67 -2.94 -1.18
C HIS A 35 -7.12 -2.33 0.11
N LYS A 36 -7.92 -2.33 1.19
CA LYS A 36 -7.51 -1.84 2.52
C LYS A 36 -6.29 -2.60 3.03
N LYS A 37 -6.33 -3.93 2.98
CA LYS A 37 -5.23 -4.80 3.44
C LYS A 37 -3.93 -4.55 2.67
N ASP A 38 -4.01 -4.40 1.36
CA ASP A 38 -2.84 -4.10 0.52
C ASP A 38 -2.25 -2.72 0.84
N HIS A 39 -3.10 -1.71 1.04
CA HIS A 39 -2.68 -0.37 1.46
C HIS A 39 -1.99 -0.37 2.82
N GLU A 40 -2.59 -1.01 3.83
CA GLU A 40 -2.02 -1.08 5.18
C GLU A 40 -0.66 -1.79 5.19
N ARG A 41 -0.54 -2.89 4.43
CA ARG A 41 0.73 -3.61 4.27
C ARG A 41 1.81 -2.73 3.65
N LEU A 42 1.47 -2.01 2.58
CA LEU A 42 2.41 -1.12 1.89
C LEU A 42 2.86 0.02 2.80
N LEU A 43 1.91 0.67 3.49
CA LEU A 43 2.20 1.76 4.43
C LEU A 43 3.14 1.29 5.55
N LYS A 44 2.84 0.15 6.18
CA LYS A 44 3.69 -0.40 7.23
C LYS A 44 5.13 -0.64 6.75
N LYS A 45 5.30 -1.15 5.53
CA LYS A 45 6.62 -1.37 4.94
C LYS A 45 7.35 -0.05 4.71
N HIS A 46 6.67 0.93 4.13
CA HIS A 46 7.24 2.25 3.84
C HIS A 46 7.73 2.95 5.11
N LEU A 47 6.90 3.02 6.15
CA LEU A 47 7.29 3.65 7.42
C LEU A 47 8.47 2.91 8.09
N ALA A 48 8.52 1.58 7.99
CA ALA A 48 9.66 0.81 8.50
C ALA A 48 10.97 1.09 7.73
N GLU A 49 10.89 1.40 6.43
CA GLU A 49 12.04 1.86 5.64
C GLU A 49 12.50 3.23 6.11
N GLU A 50 11.59 4.19 6.26
CA GLU A 50 11.92 5.54 6.74
C GLU A 50 12.56 5.54 8.14
N ILE A 51 12.04 4.72 9.07
CA ILE A 51 12.65 4.57 10.40
C ILE A 51 14.08 4.02 10.31
N ARG A 52 14.36 3.10 9.40
CA ARG A 52 15.73 2.59 9.19
C ARG A 52 16.65 3.68 8.66
N ASP A 53 16.17 4.51 7.76
CA ASP A 53 16.95 5.62 7.20
C ASP A 53 17.22 6.69 8.27
N ILE A 54 16.24 7.01 9.12
CA ILE A 54 16.41 7.88 10.29
C ILE A 54 17.47 7.30 11.23
N LYS A 55 17.41 6.00 11.56
CA LYS A 55 18.40 5.36 12.44
C LYS A 55 19.82 5.45 11.87
N LYS A 56 19.98 5.21 10.57
CA LYS A 56 21.27 5.35 9.89
C LYS A 56 21.76 6.79 9.88
N ALA A 57 20.88 7.76 9.69
CA ALA A 57 21.23 9.18 9.73
C ALA A 57 21.71 9.58 11.13
N LYS A 58 20.98 9.16 12.18
CA LYS A 58 21.37 9.41 13.58
C LYS A 58 22.75 8.83 13.91
N ALA A 59 23.02 7.59 13.50
CA ALA A 59 24.31 6.94 13.75
C ALA A 59 25.51 7.58 13.05
N LYS A 60 25.30 8.53 12.13
CA LYS A 60 26.38 9.32 11.49
C LYS A 60 26.62 10.66 12.16
N LEU A 61 25.76 11.04 13.10
CA LEU A 61 25.85 12.30 13.85
C LEU A 61 26.51 12.10 15.23
N ASP A 62 26.69 10.86 15.66
CA ASP A 62 27.55 10.44 16.78
C ASP A 62 28.97 10.14 16.28
#